data_AF-A0A267DW47-F1
#
_entry.id   AF-A0A267DW47-F1
#
_cell.length_a   1.000
_cell.length_b   1.000
_cell.length_c   1.000
_cell.angle_alpha   90.00
_cell.angle_beta   90.00
_cell.angle_gamma   90.00
#
_symmetry.space_group_name_H-M   'P 1'
#
loop_
_entity.id
_entity.type
_entity.pdbx_description
1 polymer ?
#
loop_
_entity_poly.entity_id
_entity_poly.type
_entity_poly.pdbx_seq_one_letter_code
_entity_poly.pdbx_strand_id
1 'polypeptide(L)'
;DLGTCRRSKMSNSIPNWECVCSFQRARDLALAYDNCAAYRNVCLSMNCINGYFISSKIGNLCRCKCNSGYSGPTCAQWTGIWSPWSQWDRCRPECGNANGNRRSISLRSCINKRVLGNATPHDFCVGEAQRWTNCDPAACWLGGDQPVSKSFRLRGHFLLSSATLACVLAAVSVGATFLFCRYRGYNIGPRPPFESVYQQG
;
A
#
# COMPACT_ATOMS: atom_id res chain seq x y z
N ASP A 1 36.85 25.60 12.13
CA ASP A 1 37.86 25.76 13.18
C ASP A 1 38.20 24.40 13.80
N LEU A 2 39.47 24.01 13.84
CA LEU A 2 39.92 22.65 14.23
C LEU A 2 40.05 22.50 15.75
N GLY A 3 40.31 23.60 16.45
CA GLY A 3 40.73 23.63 17.85
C GLY A 3 42.00 24.46 17.99
N THR A 4 42.50 24.55 19.22
CA THR A 4 43.63 25.42 19.56
C THR A 4 44.77 24.58 20.13
N CYS A 5 45.97 24.70 19.57
CA CYS A 5 47.18 24.05 20.10
C CYS A 5 48.06 25.08 20.78
N ARG A 6 48.54 24.75 21.99
CA ARG A 6 49.43 25.59 22.79
C ARG A 6 50.70 24.83 23.11
N ARG A 7 51.83 25.55 23.17
CA ARG A 7 53.09 24.98 23.63
C ARG A 7 53.00 24.75 25.14
N SER A 8 53.25 23.52 25.58
CA SER A 8 53.40 23.18 26.99
C SER A 8 54.67 23.81 27.54
N LYS A 9 54.56 24.46 28.71
CA LYS A 9 55.73 24.98 29.45
C LYS A 9 56.39 23.82 30.19
N MET A 10 57.22 23.03 29.50
CA MET A 10 58.08 22.05 30.15
C MET A 10 59.52 22.57 30.15
N SER A 11 60.15 22.59 31.34
CA SER A 11 61.53 23.02 31.52
C SER A 11 62.48 22.01 30.86
N ASN A 12 63.31 22.53 29.96
CA ASN A 12 64.43 21.89 29.30
C ASN A 12 64.11 20.72 28.32
N SER A 13 64.41 21.04 27.06
CA SER A 13 64.83 20.23 25.91
C SER A 13 63.86 19.62 24.88
N ILE A 14 62.53 19.60 25.02
CA ILE A 14 61.64 19.35 23.85
C ILE A 14 60.33 20.14 23.98
N PRO A 15 59.96 21.00 22.99
CA PRO A 15 58.66 21.68 23.02
C PRO A 15 57.54 20.64 22.79
N ASN A 16 56.83 20.31 23.87
CA ASN A 16 55.62 19.51 23.77
C ASN A 16 54.43 20.41 23.42
N TRP A 17 53.56 19.96 22.52
CA TRP A 17 52.37 20.71 22.10
C TRP A 17 51.14 19.99 22.64
N GLU A 18 50.23 20.75 23.26
CA GLU A 18 48.96 20.24 23.75
C GLU A 18 47.84 20.90 22.96
N CYS A 19 46.97 20.09 22.37
CA CYS A 19 45.87 20.55 21.55
C CYS A 19 44.52 20.36 22.26
N VAL A 20 43.73 21.44 22.30
CA VAL A 20 42.32 21.40 22.74
C VAL A 20 41.45 21.44 21.50
N CYS A 21 40.83 20.31 21.17
CA CYS A 21 40.04 20.17 19.95
C CYS A 21 38.64 20.77 20.06
N SER A 22 38.14 21.31 18.95
CA SER A 22 36.74 21.73 18.81
C SER A 22 35.78 20.54 18.95
N PHE A 23 34.49 20.80 19.21
CA PHE A 23 33.46 19.77 19.51
C PHE A 23 33.40 18.58 18.53
N GLN A 24 33.72 18.78 17.24
CA GLN A 24 33.69 17.75 16.19
C GLN A 24 35.07 17.18 15.84
N ARG A 25 36.13 17.54 16.59
CA ARG A 25 37.50 17.13 16.32
C ARG A 25 38.06 16.30 17.48
N ALA A 26 38.95 15.39 17.14
CA ALA A 26 39.63 14.51 18.07
C ALA A 26 41.09 14.33 17.62
N ARG A 27 41.91 13.78 18.52
CA ARG A 27 43.27 13.38 18.19
C ARG A 27 43.27 12.25 17.19
N ASP A 28 44.01 12.43 16.10
CA ASP A 28 44.34 11.33 15.21
C ASP A 28 45.47 10.50 15.81
N LEU A 29 45.16 9.26 16.18
CA LEU A 29 46.11 8.31 16.76
C LEU A 29 47.09 7.75 15.74
N ALA A 30 46.85 7.95 14.43
CA ALA A 30 47.81 7.57 13.39
C ALA A 30 49.02 8.51 13.33
N LEU A 31 48.94 9.69 13.98
CA LEU A 31 50.01 10.69 14.01
C LEU A 31 50.72 10.67 15.38
N ALA A 32 52.05 10.74 15.35
CA ALA A 32 52.89 10.66 16.54
C ALA A 32 52.81 11.89 17.47
N TYR A 33 52.24 13.00 16.99
CA TYR A 33 52.11 14.26 17.74
C TYR A 33 50.65 14.56 18.09
N ASP A 34 50.44 15.34 19.16
CA ASP A 34 49.11 15.76 19.58
C ASP A 34 48.49 16.70 18.53
N ASN A 35 47.25 16.43 18.12
CA ASN A 35 46.62 17.10 17.00
C ASN A 35 45.09 17.03 17.12
N CYS A 36 44.38 17.74 16.23
CA CYS A 36 42.91 17.69 16.12
C CYS A 36 42.47 17.30 14.70
N ALA A 37 43.29 16.48 14.02
CA ALA A 37 43.09 16.13 12.62
C ALA A 37 41.94 15.14 12.43
N ALA A 38 41.74 14.22 13.37
CA ALA A 38 40.66 13.25 13.29
C ALA A 38 39.30 13.90 13.57
N TYR A 39 38.27 13.36 12.93
CA TYR A 39 36.90 13.69 13.28
C TYR A 39 36.56 13.03 14.62
N ARG A 40 35.93 13.77 15.53
CA ARG A 40 35.34 13.19 16.73
C ARG A 40 34.16 12.34 16.26
N ASN A 41 34.42 11.06 16.08
CA ASN A 41 33.39 10.12 15.69
C ASN A 41 32.50 9.91 16.92
N VAL A 42 31.44 10.73 17.07
CA VAL A 42 30.45 10.60 18.16
C VAL A 42 29.92 9.16 18.23
N CYS A 43 29.95 8.45 17.11
CA CYS A 43 29.62 7.05 16.96
C CYS A 43 30.57 6.10 17.73
N LEU A 44 31.86 6.42 17.88
CA LEU A 44 32.82 5.59 18.62
C LEU A 44 32.65 5.71 20.15
N SER A 45 32.03 6.78 20.63
CA SER A 45 31.72 6.96 22.06
C SER A 45 30.38 6.35 22.49
N MET A 46 29.54 5.94 21.55
CA MET A 46 28.22 5.38 21.83
C MET A 46 28.32 3.85 21.80
N ASN A 47 27.58 3.15 22.66
CA ASN A 47 27.48 1.69 22.69
C ASN A 47 26.02 1.25 22.50
N CYS A 48 25.70 0.49 21.44
CA CYS A 48 24.37 -0.08 21.22
C CYS A 48 24.35 -1.52 21.74
N ILE A 49 23.74 -1.74 22.90
CA ILE A 49 23.78 -3.05 23.59
C ILE A 49 23.05 -4.12 22.77
N ASN A 50 21.81 -3.83 22.34
CA ASN A 50 20.99 -4.74 21.53
C ASN A 50 20.58 -4.08 20.21
N GLY A 51 21.56 -3.72 19.39
CA GLY A 51 21.31 -3.05 18.12
C GLY A 51 22.59 -2.77 17.38
N TYR A 52 22.49 -1.90 16.39
CA TYR A 52 23.62 -1.49 15.58
C TYR A 52 23.61 0.00 15.32
N PHE A 53 24.79 0.55 15.03
CA PHE A 53 24.95 1.96 14.75
C PHE A 53 24.46 2.32 13.36
N ILE A 54 23.81 3.48 13.29
CA ILE A 54 23.56 4.16 12.02
C ILE A 54 24.15 5.56 12.10
N SER A 55 24.94 5.90 11.09
CA SER A 55 25.56 7.21 10.92
C SER A 55 25.02 7.88 9.66
N SER A 56 24.75 9.18 9.74
CA SER A 56 24.52 9.98 8.53
C SER A 56 25.80 10.05 7.68
N LYS A 57 25.68 10.18 6.35
CA LYS A 57 26.82 10.37 5.42
C LYS A 57 27.78 11.51 5.81
N ILE A 58 27.34 12.42 6.68
CA ILE A 58 28.11 13.59 7.15
C ILE A 58 28.62 13.40 8.60
N GLY A 59 28.47 12.20 9.19
CA GLY A 59 29.07 11.85 10.50
C GLY A 59 28.50 12.58 11.73
N ASN A 60 27.51 13.47 11.55
CA ASN A 60 26.99 14.35 12.60
C ASN A 60 25.76 13.83 13.34
N LEU A 61 25.18 12.72 12.89
CA LEU A 61 24.05 12.09 13.56
C LEU A 61 24.37 10.62 13.75
N CYS A 62 24.80 10.27 14.96
CA CYS A 62 25.06 8.90 15.41
C CYS A 62 23.91 8.49 16.32
N ARG A 63 23.17 7.45 15.94
CA ARG A 63 22.11 6.89 16.80
C ARG A 63 22.09 5.37 16.70
N CYS A 64 21.62 4.72 17.76
CA CYS A 64 21.38 3.30 17.73
C CYS A 64 20.09 2.98 16.97
N LYS A 65 20.16 1.99 16.08
CA LYS A 65 19.00 1.27 15.59
C LYS A 65 18.87 -0.01 16.40
N CYS A 66 17.83 -0.08 17.22
CA CYS A 66 17.59 -1.22 18.10
C CYS A 66 17.07 -2.44 17.35
N ASN A 67 17.45 -3.61 17.83
CA ASN A 67 16.84 -4.86 17.44
C ASN A 67 15.37 -4.90 17.90
N SER A 68 14.57 -5.73 17.25
CA SER A 68 13.16 -5.95 17.64
C SER A 68 13.05 -6.30 19.11
N GLY A 69 12.14 -5.63 19.83
CA GLY A 69 11.96 -5.84 21.27
C GLY A 69 12.77 -4.93 22.18
N TYR A 70 13.67 -4.10 21.63
CA TYR A 70 14.48 -3.17 22.41
C TYR A 70 14.23 -1.71 22.03
N SER A 71 14.41 -0.81 22.99
CA SER A 71 14.30 0.63 22.81
C SER A 71 15.29 1.42 23.69
N GLY A 72 15.18 2.75 23.61
CA GLY A 72 16.07 3.68 24.30
C GLY A 72 17.28 4.09 23.46
N PRO A 73 18.06 5.07 23.95
CA PRO A 73 19.18 5.65 23.19
C PRO A 73 20.30 4.63 22.89
N THR A 74 20.47 3.62 23.74
CA THR A 74 21.50 2.57 23.63
C THR A 74 20.91 1.16 23.42
N CYS A 75 19.60 1.05 23.21
CA CYS A 75 18.91 -0.25 23.07
C CYS A 75 19.05 -1.18 24.29
N ALA A 76 19.21 -0.61 25.48
CA ALA A 76 19.32 -1.36 26.72
C ALA A 76 17.97 -1.84 27.25
N GLN A 77 16.89 -1.12 26.94
CA GLN A 77 15.58 -1.33 27.51
C GLN A 77 14.78 -2.33 26.68
N TRP A 78 14.34 -3.43 27.28
CA TRP A 78 13.38 -4.34 26.66
C TRP A 78 11.98 -3.74 26.69
N THR A 79 11.27 -3.80 25.57
CA THR A 79 9.92 -3.27 25.39
C THR A 79 8.93 -4.30 24.85
N GLY A 80 9.42 -5.48 24.40
CA GLY A 80 8.59 -6.52 23.83
C GLY A 80 8.48 -6.46 22.31
N ILE A 81 8.17 -7.60 21.71
CA ILE A 81 8.18 -7.78 20.25
C ILE A 81 6.74 -7.66 19.73
N TRP A 82 6.58 -6.91 18.65
CA TRP A 82 5.31 -6.88 17.92
C TRP A 82 5.01 -8.22 17.25
N SER A 83 3.79 -8.73 17.39
CA SER A 83 3.30 -9.82 16.54
C SER A 83 3.34 -9.41 15.06
N PRO A 84 3.30 -10.39 14.13
CA PRO A 84 2.95 -10.08 12.76
C PRO A 84 1.64 -9.28 12.69
N TRP A 85 1.55 -8.42 11.68
CA TRP A 85 0.29 -7.73 11.37
C TRP A 85 -0.77 -8.75 10.98
N SER A 86 -2.00 -8.55 11.47
CA SER A 86 -3.16 -9.27 10.98
C SER A 86 -3.36 -9.00 9.49
N GLN A 87 -4.09 -9.90 8.83
CA GLN A 87 -4.67 -9.59 7.53
C GLN A 87 -5.54 -8.32 7.64
N TRP A 88 -5.69 -7.63 6.52
CA TRP A 88 -6.55 -6.47 6.43
C TRP A 88 -8.00 -6.88 6.68
N ASP A 89 -8.66 -6.20 7.61
CA ASP A 89 -10.08 -6.40 7.86
C ASP A 89 -10.92 -5.97 6.65
N ARG A 90 -12.19 -6.38 6.65
CA ARG A 90 -13.13 -5.90 5.63
C ARG A 90 -13.24 -4.38 5.68
N CYS A 91 -13.33 -3.78 4.50
CA CYS A 91 -13.56 -2.36 4.34
C CYS A 91 -14.87 -1.95 5.02
N ARG A 92 -14.82 -0.94 5.88
CA ARG A 92 -16.02 -0.37 6.51
C ARG A 92 -16.27 1.07 6.06
N PRO A 93 -17.52 1.44 5.75
CA PRO A 93 -18.67 0.54 5.55
C PRO A 93 -18.45 -0.43 4.37
N GLU A 94 -19.10 -1.61 4.41
CA GLU A 94 -18.93 -2.65 3.38
C GLU A 94 -19.42 -2.16 2.01
N CYS A 95 -20.51 -1.39 1.99
CA CYS A 95 -21.07 -0.72 0.82
C CYS A 95 -21.64 0.64 1.23
N GLY A 96 -21.73 1.58 0.28
CA GLY A 96 -22.36 2.88 0.49
C GLY A 96 -21.46 4.05 0.09
N ASN A 97 -22.06 5.23 -0.08
CA ASN A 97 -21.35 6.44 -0.48
C ASN A 97 -20.70 7.10 0.74
N ALA A 98 -19.59 6.53 1.22
CA ALA A 98 -18.75 7.16 2.23
C ALA A 98 -17.85 8.27 1.63
N ASN A 99 -18.21 8.83 0.46
CA ASN A 99 -17.39 9.80 -0.29
C ASN A 99 -15.92 9.34 -0.47
N GLY A 100 -15.72 8.04 -0.73
CA GLY A 100 -14.37 7.47 -0.88
C GLY A 100 -13.60 7.22 0.42
N ASN A 101 -14.15 7.51 1.60
CA ASN A 101 -13.49 7.32 2.90
C ASN A 101 -13.65 5.91 3.49
N ARG A 102 -13.84 4.89 2.65
CA ARG A 102 -13.90 3.50 3.13
C ARG A 102 -12.49 3.08 3.55
N ARG A 103 -12.38 2.53 4.75
CA ARG A 103 -11.09 2.13 5.32
C ARG A 103 -11.11 0.69 5.79
N SER A 104 -9.95 0.06 5.68
CA SER A 104 -9.65 -1.22 6.29
C SER A 104 -8.58 -1.01 7.37
N ILE A 105 -8.68 -1.79 8.44
CA ILE A 105 -7.77 -1.77 9.58
C ILE A 105 -6.95 -3.06 9.60
N SER A 106 -5.70 -2.96 10.00
CA SER A 106 -4.83 -4.11 10.30
C SER A 106 -4.26 -3.88 11.69
N LEU A 107 -4.32 -4.92 12.52
CA LEU A 107 -4.01 -4.89 13.94
C LEU A 107 -2.78 -5.76 14.22
N ARG A 108 -2.10 -5.47 15.32
CA ARG A 108 -1.06 -6.34 15.89
C ARG A 108 -1.07 -6.27 17.41
N SER A 109 -0.59 -7.32 18.05
CA SER A 109 -0.51 -7.39 19.51
C SER A 109 0.94 -7.31 19.97
N CYS A 110 1.15 -6.72 21.14
CA CYS A 110 2.47 -6.70 21.75
C CYS A 110 2.73 -8.00 22.52
N ILE A 111 3.81 -8.70 22.19
CA ILE A 111 4.27 -9.90 22.88
C ILE A 111 5.36 -9.46 23.86
N ASN A 112 5.02 -9.42 25.15
CA ASN A 112 5.92 -9.00 26.22
C ASN A 112 5.86 -9.98 27.41
N LYS A 113 6.76 -9.76 28.38
CA LYS A 113 6.83 -10.59 29.60
C LYS A 113 5.65 -10.39 30.56
N ARG A 114 4.68 -9.53 30.23
CA ARG A 114 3.49 -9.21 31.03
C ARG A 114 2.57 -10.40 31.23
N VAL A 115 2.66 -11.43 30.38
CA VAL A 115 1.98 -12.72 30.56
C VAL A 115 2.45 -13.47 31.82
N LEU A 116 3.55 -13.03 32.47
CA LEU A 116 4.14 -13.65 33.67
C LEU A 116 4.07 -12.76 34.95
N GLY A 117 3.25 -11.70 34.97
CA GLY A 117 2.79 -11.07 36.22
C GLY A 117 3.58 -9.89 36.80
N ASN A 118 4.80 -9.59 36.33
CA ASN A 118 5.60 -8.47 36.87
C ASN A 118 5.95 -7.48 35.76
N ALA A 119 5.20 -6.39 35.64
CA ALA A 119 5.39 -5.40 34.59
C ALA A 119 5.84 -4.05 35.15
N THR A 120 6.99 -3.58 34.70
CA THR A 120 7.38 -2.17 34.84
C THR A 120 6.74 -1.33 33.74
N PRO A 121 6.64 0.01 33.88
CA PRO A 121 6.04 0.90 32.88
C PRO A 121 6.67 0.85 31.47
N HIS A 122 7.83 0.19 31.36
CA HIS A 122 8.68 0.13 30.18
C HIS A 122 8.48 -1.13 29.33
N ASP A 123 7.66 -2.08 29.77
CA ASP A 123 7.45 -3.38 29.13
C ASP A 123 6.44 -3.35 27.95
N PHE A 124 6.18 -2.21 27.32
CA PHE A 124 5.24 -2.09 26.20
C PHE A 124 5.93 -1.84 24.87
N CYS A 125 5.45 -2.51 23.82
CA CYS A 125 5.99 -2.37 22.48
C CYS A 125 5.85 -0.91 22.01
N VAL A 126 6.95 -0.34 21.51
CA VAL A 126 6.98 1.04 21.02
C VAL A 126 6.45 1.08 19.58
N GLY A 127 5.53 2.00 19.31
CA GLY A 127 4.93 2.23 17.98
C GLY A 127 3.43 1.92 17.93
N GLU A 128 2.85 1.98 16.73
CA GLU A 128 1.41 1.86 16.53
C GLU A 128 0.91 0.42 16.61
N ALA A 129 -0.19 0.17 17.33
CA ALA A 129 -0.84 -1.16 17.39
C ALA A 129 -1.83 -1.41 16.25
N GLN A 130 -2.20 -0.36 15.52
CA GLN A 130 -3.20 -0.36 14.47
C GLN A 130 -2.72 0.48 13.29
N ARG A 131 -3.04 0.06 12.07
CA ARG A 131 -2.81 0.84 10.85
C ARG A 131 -4.03 0.80 9.95
N TRP A 132 -4.16 1.84 9.14
CA TRP A 132 -5.31 2.05 8.26
C TRP A 132 -4.88 2.09 6.81
N THR A 133 -5.75 1.62 5.92
CA THR A 133 -5.61 1.80 4.48
C THR A 133 -6.93 2.22 3.86
N ASN A 134 -6.87 2.98 2.76
CA ASN A 134 -8.04 3.33 1.98
C ASN A 134 -8.44 2.17 1.08
N CYS A 135 -9.73 1.92 1.00
CA CYS A 135 -10.30 0.90 0.13
C CYS A 135 -10.66 1.48 -1.24
N ASP A 136 -10.73 0.61 -2.25
CA ASP A 136 -11.25 1.00 -3.55
C ASP A 136 -12.71 1.47 -3.41
N PRO A 137 -13.02 2.73 -3.77
CA PRO A 137 -14.38 3.26 -3.68
C PRO A 137 -15.37 2.54 -4.61
N ALA A 138 -14.91 1.89 -5.69
CA ALA A 138 -15.74 1.17 -6.65
C ALA A 138 -16.04 -0.29 -6.24
N ALA A 139 -15.21 -0.88 -5.39
CA ALA A 139 -15.33 -2.27 -4.95
C ALA A 139 -16.33 -2.42 -3.79
N CYS A 140 -17.59 -2.69 -4.11
CA CYS A 140 -18.64 -2.98 -3.14
C CYS A 140 -18.72 -4.49 -2.87
N TRP A 141 -18.68 -4.87 -1.58
CA TRP A 141 -18.90 -6.25 -1.15
C TRP A 141 -20.38 -6.43 -0.82
N LEU A 142 -21.14 -6.96 -1.78
CA LEU A 142 -22.54 -7.36 -1.61
C LEU A 142 -22.57 -8.80 -1.10
N GLY A 143 -22.23 -9.04 0.17
CA GLY A 143 -22.58 -10.28 0.88
C GLY A 143 -22.25 -11.62 0.20
N GLY A 144 -21.08 -11.73 -0.45
CA GLY A 144 -20.58 -12.98 -1.04
C GLY A 144 -19.09 -12.87 -1.34
N ASP A 145 -18.36 -14.00 -1.38
CA ASP A 145 -16.89 -14.10 -1.42
C ASP A 145 -16.19 -13.53 -2.68
N GLN A 146 -16.82 -12.63 -3.43
CA GLN A 146 -16.25 -12.00 -4.63
C GLN A 146 -16.61 -10.51 -4.72
N PRO A 147 -15.62 -9.61 -4.95
CA PRO A 147 -15.90 -8.22 -5.25
C PRO A 147 -16.59 -8.13 -6.62
N VAL A 148 -17.78 -7.53 -6.66
CA VAL A 148 -18.45 -7.25 -7.93
C VAL A 148 -17.76 -6.04 -8.55
N SER A 149 -16.73 -6.29 -9.37
CA SER A 149 -16.20 -5.25 -10.25
C SER A 149 -17.36 -4.75 -11.12
N LYS A 150 -17.73 -3.48 -11.02
CA LYS A 150 -18.74 -2.86 -11.89
C LYS A 150 -18.17 -2.70 -13.32
N SER A 151 -17.95 -3.80 -14.02
CA SER A 151 -17.71 -3.83 -15.47
C SER A 151 -19.02 -3.83 -16.29
N PHE A 152 -20.13 -3.39 -15.67
CA PHE A 152 -21.48 -3.44 -16.25
C PHE A 152 -21.79 -2.34 -17.27
N ARG A 153 -20.80 -1.64 -17.83
CA ARG A 153 -21.03 -0.64 -18.90
C ARG A 153 -20.79 -1.13 -20.33
N LEU A 154 -20.29 -2.35 -20.54
CA LEU A 154 -19.99 -2.84 -21.91
C LEU A 154 -20.97 -3.88 -22.46
N ARG A 155 -21.86 -4.46 -21.64
CA ARG A 155 -22.87 -5.44 -22.14
C ARG A 155 -24.12 -4.80 -22.77
N GLY A 156 -24.40 -3.52 -22.51
CA GLY A 156 -25.58 -2.83 -23.05
C GLY A 156 -25.52 -2.58 -24.55
N HIS A 157 -24.34 -2.35 -25.12
CA HIS A 157 -24.19 -1.99 -26.53
C HIS A 157 -24.28 -3.19 -27.49
N PHE A 158 -23.95 -4.41 -27.04
CA PHE A 158 -24.04 -5.62 -27.89
C PHE A 158 -25.47 -6.13 -28.06
N LEU A 159 -26.33 -5.97 -27.06
CA LEU A 159 -27.73 -6.40 -27.15
C LEU A 159 -28.55 -5.45 -28.03
N LEU A 160 -28.32 -4.14 -27.92
CA LEU A 160 -29.01 -3.13 -28.72
C LEU A 160 -28.65 -3.23 -30.22
N SER A 161 -27.40 -3.57 -30.57
CA SER A 161 -26.99 -3.72 -31.98
C SER A 161 -27.55 -4.98 -32.63
N SER A 162 -27.74 -6.07 -31.87
CA SER A 162 -28.34 -7.31 -32.39
C SER A 162 -29.83 -7.17 -32.70
N ALA A 163 -30.57 -6.45 -31.84
CA ALA A 163 -32.00 -6.22 -32.01
C ALA A 163 -32.30 -5.30 -33.20
N THR A 164 -31.50 -4.26 -33.42
CA THR A 164 -31.68 -3.35 -34.57
C THR A 164 -31.40 -4.05 -35.89
N LEU A 165 -30.36 -4.90 -35.96
CA LEU A 165 -30.05 -5.68 -37.17
C LEU A 165 -31.20 -6.63 -37.54
N ALA A 166 -31.77 -7.34 -36.56
CA ALA A 166 -32.89 -8.26 -36.78
C ALA A 166 -34.14 -7.54 -37.31
N CYS A 167 -34.48 -6.37 -36.75
CA CYS A 167 -35.61 -5.57 -37.21
C CYS A 167 -35.42 -5.07 -38.66
N VAL A 168 -34.21 -4.64 -39.02
CA VAL A 168 -33.92 -4.17 -40.38
C VAL A 168 -34.02 -5.32 -41.39
N LEU A 169 -33.49 -6.51 -41.07
CA LEU A 169 -33.60 -7.68 -41.94
C LEU A 169 -35.04 -8.14 -42.13
N ALA A 170 -35.85 -8.12 -41.05
CA ALA A 170 -37.27 -8.45 -41.13
C ALA A 170 -38.03 -7.47 -42.04
N ALA A 171 -37.81 -6.15 -41.88
CA ALA A 171 -38.46 -5.14 -42.70
C ALA A 171 -38.11 -5.28 -44.20
N VAL A 172 -36.84 -5.56 -44.53
CA VAL A 172 -36.40 -5.79 -45.91
C VAL A 172 -37.05 -7.04 -46.51
N SER A 173 -37.14 -8.13 -45.74
CA SER A 173 -37.77 -9.39 -46.19
C SER A 173 -39.27 -9.23 -46.50
N VAL A 174 -40.00 -8.49 -45.67
CA VAL A 174 -41.43 -8.22 -45.87
C VAL A 174 -41.63 -7.32 -47.08
N GLY A 175 -40.81 -6.26 -47.21
CA GLY A 175 -40.85 -5.36 -48.37
C GLY A 175 -40.56 -6.08 -49.69
N ALA A 176 -39.54 -6.95 -49.72
CA ALA A 176 -39.20 -7.75 -50.89
C ALA A 176 -40.32 -8.73 -51.26
N THR A 177 -40.95 -9.37 -50.27
CA THR A 177 -42.09 -10.29 -50.50
C THR A 177 -43.29 -9.54 -51.06
N PHE A 178 -43.61 -8.37 -50.52
CA PHE A 178 -44.73 -7.55 -50.99
C PHE A 178 -44.53 -7.08 -52.44
N LEU A 179 -43.30 -6.65 -52.77
CA LEU A 179 -42.92 -6.30 -54.14
C LEU A 179 -42.96 -7.51 -55.08
N PHE A 180 -42.52 -8.68 -54.63
CA PHE A 180 -42.57 -9.92 -55.42
C PHE A 180 -44.03 -10.37 -55.69
N CYS A 181 -44.92 -10.28 -54.70
CA CYS A 181 -46.35 -10.55 -54.87
C CYS A 181 -47.05 -9.53 -55.77
N ARG A 182 -46.63 -8.26 -55.74
CA ARG A 182 -47.11 -7.22 -56.67
C ARG A 182 -46.60 -7.45 -58.10
N TYR A 183 -45.36 -7.90 -58.26
CA TYR A 183 -44.73 -8.09 -59.56
C TYR A 183 -45.19 -9.38 -60.25
N ARG A 184 -45.40 -10.47 -59.50
CA ARG A 184 -46.05 -11.68 -59.99
C ARG A 184 -47.55 -11.60 -59.72
N GLY A 185 -48.30 -10.92 -60.59
CA GLY A 185 -49.74 -10.69 -60.46
C GLY A 185 -50.56 -11.94 -60.12
N TYR A 186 -50.77 -12.20 -58.83
CA TYR A 186 -51.78 -13.12 -58.33
C TYR A 186 -53.12 -12.39 -58.32
N ASN A 187 -53.86 -12.51 -59.42
CA ASN A 187 -55.29 -12.20 -59.47
C ASN A 187 -56.02 -13.17 -58.54
N ILE A 188 -56.36 -12.72 -57.33
CA ILE A 188 -57.37 -13.39 -56.50
C ILE A 188 -58.73 -12.85 -56.97
N GLY A 189 -59.27 -13.47 -58.01
CA GLY A 189 -60.68 -13.29 -58.40
C GLY A 189 -61.61 -14.05 -57.43
N PRO A 190 -62.87 -13.61 -57.25
CA PRO A 190 -63.79 -14.23 -56.30
C PRO A 190 -64.24 -15.62 -56.76
N ARG A 191 -64.42 -16.55 -55.81
CA ARG A 191 -64.92 -17.92 -56.05
C ARG A 191 -66.35 -17.90 -56.61
N PRO A 192 -66.72 -18.76 -57.57
CA PRO A 192 -68.12 -18.96 -57.94
C PRO A 192 -68.86 -19.82 -56.88
N PRO A 193 -70.21 -19.73 -56.82
CA PRO A 193 -71.00 -20.44 -55.82
C PRO A 193 -71.18 -21.92 -56.18
N PHE A 194 -71.42 -22.72 -55.14
CA PHE A 194 -71.69 -24.16 -55.19
C PHE A 194 -72.86 -24.51 -56.11
N GLU A 195 -72.62 -25.41 -57.07
CA GLU A 195 -73.66 -26.10 -57.84
C GLU A 195 -73.88 -27.50 -57.24
N SER A 196 -75.14 -27.80 -56.92
CA SER A 196 -75.63 -29.07 -56.42
C SER A 196 -75.75 -30.09 -57.55
N VAL A 197 -75.17 -31.29 -57.39
CA VAL A 197 -75.54 -32.46 -58.20
C VAL A 197 -75.71 -33.69 -57.32
N TYR A 198 -76.93 -34.21 -57.37
CA TYR A 198 -77.45 -35.47 -56.82
C TYR A 198 -76.64 -36.70 -57.28
N GLN A 199 -76.48 -37.69 -56.40
CA GLN A 199 -76.33 -39.10 -56.80
C GLN A 199 -77.31 -39.99 -56.01
N GLN A 200 -78.29 -40.49 -56.79
CA GLN A 200 -78.88 -41.83 -56.82
C GLN A 200 -79.06 -42.62 -55.51
N GLY A 201 -80.35 -42.85 -55.20
CA GLY A 201 -80.93 -43.96 -54.47
C GLY A 201 -82.41 -44.01 -54.81
#